data_AF-A0A9E0PQM4-F1
#
_entry.id   AF-A0A9E0PQM4-F1
#
_cell.length_a   1.000
_cell.length_b   1.000
_cell.length_c   1.000
_cell.angle_alpha   90.00
_cell.angle_beta   90.00
_cell.angle_gamma   90.00
#
_symmetry.space_group_name_H-M   'P 1'
#
loop_
_entity.id
_entity.type
_entity.pdbx_description
1 polymer ?
#
loop_
_entity_poly.entity_id
_entity_poly.type
_entity_poly.pdbx_seq_one_letter_code
_entity_poly.pdbx_strand_id
1 'polypeptide(L)' 'MLTTIAIVLLVLWLIGFLGFNIVGGFIHILLVVAVIMFLIRIIRGENPIS' A
#
# COMPACT_ATOMS: atom_id res chain seq x y z
N MET A 1 -3.39 15.91 -5.55
CA MET A 1 -2.75 15.55 -4.26
C MET A 1 -3.76 14.90 -3.31
N LEU A 2 -4.77 15.60 -2.76
CA LEU A 2 -5.74 14.98 -1.84
C LEU A 2 -6.54 13.81 -2.44
N THR A 3 -7.06 13.93 -3.66
CA THR A 3 -7.92 12.91 -4.27
C THR A 3 -7.17 11.60 -4.53
N THR A 4 -5.92 11.71 -5.00
CA THR A 4 -5.03 10.56 -5.20
C THR A 4 -4.75 9.84 -3.87
N ILE A 5 -4.49 10.60 -2.81
CA ILE A 5 -4.24 10.07 -1.46
C ILE A 5 -5.50 9.38 -0.91
N ALA A 6 -6.68 9.98 -1.09
CA ALA A 6 -7.95 9.40 -0.65
C ALA A 6 -8.26 8.07 -1.35
N ILE A 7 -8.00 7.97 -2.66
CA ILE A 7 -8.20 6.74 -3.44
C ILE A 7 -7.22 5.64 -2.99
N VAL A 8 -5.95 5.99 -2.75
CA VAL A 8 -4.93 5.05 -2.27
C VAL A 8 -5.30 4.49 -0.89
N LEU A 9 -5.71 5.35 0.05
CA LEU A 9 -6.17 4.94 1.38
C LEU A 9 -7.37 3.99 1.32
N LEU A 10 -8.32 4.26 0.43
CA LEU A 10 -9.50 3.41 0.21
C LEU A 10 -9.15 2.03 -0.35
N VAL A 11 -8.25 1.98 -1.34
CA VAL A 11 -7.80 0.73 -1.97
C VAL A 11 -7.00 -0.12 -0.98
N LEU A 12 -6.10 0.49 -0.22
CA LEU A 12 -5.37 -0.19 0.87
C LEU A 12 -6.34 -0.77 1.91
N TRP A 13 -7.37 -0.01 2.29
CA TRP A 13 -8.33 -0.43 3.30
C TRP A 13 -9.16 -1.63 2.85
N LEU A 14 -9.62 -1.65 1.59
CA LEU A 14 -10.35 -2.78 1.02
C LEU A 14 -9.48 -4.04 0.94
N ILE A 15 -8.23 -3.89 0.50
CA ILE A 15 -7.27 -5.00 0.42
C ILE A 15 -6.95 -5.54 1.83
N GLY A 16 -6.94 -4.64 2.83
CA GLY A 16 -6.89 -4.92 4.27
C GLY A 16 -8.03 -5.82 4.76
N PHE A 17 -9.26 -5.46 4.39
CA PHE A 17 -10.48 -6.04 4.92
C PHE A 17 -10.79 -7.45 4.39
N LEU A 18 -10.41 -7.77 3.15
CA LEU A 18 -10.76 -9.02 2.48
C LEU A 18 -9.87 -10.24 2.83
N GLY A 19 -8.76 -10.06 3.56
CA GLY A 19 -7.68 -11.06 3.66
C GLY A 19 -7.75 -12.12 4.77
N PHE A 20 -8.76 -12.12 5.64
CA PHE A 20 -8.74 -12.95 6.85
C PHE A 20 -9.24 -14.39 6.63
N ASN A 21 -8.33 -15.25 6.18
CA ASN A 21 -8.34 -16.71 6.38
C ASN A 21 -6.89 -17.17 6.64
N ILE A 22 -6.65 -18.32 7.28
CA ILE A 22 -5.30 -18.73 7.77
C ILE A 22 -4.22 -18.71 6.67
N VAL A 23 -4.59 -19.02 5.42
CA VAL A 23 -3.72 -18.88 4.22
C VAL A 23 -3.67 -17.44 3.70
N GLY A 24 -4.78 -16.71 3.83
CA GLY A 24 -4.88 -15.27 3.50
C GLY A 24 -4.03 -14.38 4.38
N GLY A 25 -3.80 -14.74 5.65
CA GLY A 25 -2.97 -13.97 6.59
C GLY A 25 -1.49 -13.89 6.20
N PHE A 26 -0.92 -14.95 5.60
CA PHE A 26 0.46 -14.94 5.13
C PHE A 26 0.64 -14.06 3.88
N ILE A 27 -0.30 -14.17 2.94
CA ILE A 27 -0.37 -13.30 1.74
C ILE A 27 -0.61 -11.85 2.16
N HIS A 28 -1.35 -11.63 3.25
CA HIS A 28 -1.61 -10.30 3.80
C HIS A 28 -0.33 -9.57 4.22
N ILE A 29 0.56 -10.26 4.93
CA ILE A 29 1.83 -9.68 5.40
C ILE A 29 2.68 -9.25 4.20
N LEU A 30 2.76 -10.08 3.15
CA LEU A 30 3.49 -9.75 1.92
C LEU A 30 2.87 -8.55 1.19
N LEU A 31 1.53 -8.47 1.15
CA LEU A 31 0.80 -7.32 0.60
C LEU A 31 1.04 -6.03 1.38
N VAL A 32 1.03 -6.09 2.71
CA VAL A 32 1.33 -4.95 3.60
C VAL A 32 2.73 -4.42 3.34
N VAL A 33 3.73 -5.30 3.20
CA VAL A 33 5.11 -4.90 2.88
C VAL A 33 5.19 -4.23 1.50
N ALA A 34 4.54 -4.81 0.48
CA ALA A 34 4.50 -4.23 -0.86
C ALA A 34 3.86 -2.83 -0.87
N VAL A 35 2.81 -2.65 -0.06
CA VAL A 35 2.14 -1.37 0.15
C VAL A 35 3.04 -0.36 0.86
N ILE A 36 3.76 -0.75 1.93
CA ILE A 36 4.70 0.12 2.63
C ILE A 36 5.81 0.59 1.67
N MET A 37 6.37 -0.32 0.88
CA MET A 37 7.37 0.01 -0.14
C MET A 37 6.83 0.98 -1.20
N PHE A 38 5.58 0.79 -1.61
CA PHE A 38 4.90 1.69 -2.56
C PHE A 38 4.66 3.08 -1.97
N LEU A 39 4.22 3.17 -0.70
CA LEU A 39 4.06 4.45 0.01
C LEU A 39 5.40 5.17 0.16
N ILE A 40 6.45 4.44 0.57
CA ILE A 40 7.80 5.00 0.69
C ILE A 40 8.27 5.56 -0.65
N ARG A 41 8.06 4.84 -1.76
CA ARG A 41 8.41 5.29 -3.11
C ARG A 41 7.65 6.56 -3.52
N ILE A 42 6.36 6.64 -3.22
CA ILE A 42 5.52 7.80 -3.53
C ILE A 42 5.93 9.02 -2.69
N ILE A 43 6.21 8.82 -1.40
CA ILE A 43 6.57 9.88 -0.45
C ILE A 43 7.99 10.39 -0.70
N ARG A 44 8.94 9.48 -1.02
CA ARG A 44 10.33 9.85 -1.25
C ARG A 44 10.52 10.72 -2.48
N GLY A 45 9.65 10.61 -3.50
CA GLY A 45 9.70 11.48 -4.66
C GLY A 45 11.11 11.67 -5.23
N GLU A 46 11.94 10.61 -5.19
CA GLU A 46 13.35 10.69 -5.56
C GLU A 46 13.41 10.94 -7.08
N ASN A 47 13.52 12.21 -7.46
CA ASN A 47 14.03 12.62 -8.75
C ASN A 47 15.56 12.52 -8.67
N PRO A 48 16.20 11.55 -9.35
CA PRO A 48 17.65 11.43 -9.38
C PRO A 48 18.26 12.42 -10.39
N ILE A 49 17.92 13.69 -10.28
CA ILE A 49 18.47 14.76 -11.14
C ILE A 49 18.82 15.98 -10.27
N SER A 50 20.09 16.03 -9.86
CA SER A 50 20.80 17.29 -9.61
C SER A 50 21.76 17.54 -10.74
#